data_AF-X1NCA7-F1
#
_entry.id   AF-X1NCA7-F1
#
_cell.length_a   1.000
_cell.length_b   1.000
_cell.length_c   1.000
_cell.angle_alpha   90.00
_cell.angle_beta   90.00
_cell.angle_gamma   90.00
#
_symmetry.space_group_name_H-M   'P 1'
#
loop_
_entity.id
_entity.type
_entity.pdbx_description
1 polymer ?
#
loop_
_entity_poly.entity_id
_entity_poly.type
_entity_poly.pdbx_seq_one_letter_code
_entity_poly.pdbx_strand_id
1 'polypeptide(L)' 'MGLEDTGEIPFRTVYLHGLIRDEHGEKMSKLRGNVINPTEAINEYGVDALRFALASNSTPGNDISLGKG' A
#
# COMPACT_ATOMS: atom_id res chain seq x y z
N MET A 1 -2.10 -23.97 -0.15
CA MET A 1 -2.92 -24.94 -0.88
C MET A 1 -4.32 -24.36 -1.00
N GLY A 2 -4.94 -24.43 -2.18
CA GLY A 2 -6.21 -23.75 -2.48
C GLY A 2 -7.37 -24.72 -2.66
N LEU A 3 -8.48 -24.24 -3.24
CA LEU A 3 -9.68 -25.03 -3.50
C LEU A 3 -9.38 -26.31 -4.29
N GLU A 4 -8.48 -26.21 -5.28
CA GLU A 4 -8.06 -27.33 -6.14
C GLU A 4 -7.33 -28.43 -5.35
N ASP A 5 -6.44 -28.06 -4.43
CA ASP A 5 -5.60 -29.03 -3.71
C ASP A 5 -6.26 -29.57 -2.43
N THR A 6 -7.18 -28.80 -1.83
CA THR A 6 -7.72 -29.06 -0.49
C THR A 6 -9.22 -29.29 -0.45
N GLY A 7 -9.95 -28.94 -1.52
CA GLY A 7 -11.41 -28.92 -1.53
C GLY A 7 -12.03 -27.78 -0.70
N GLU A 8 -11.21 -26.91 -0.09
CA GLU A 8 -11.66 -25.84 0.80
C GLU A 8 -11.21 -24.46 0.31
N ILE A 9 -12.02 -23.43 0.60
CA ILE A 9 -11.67 -22.05 0.27
C ILE A 9 -10.48 -21.58 1.12
N PRO A 10 -9.43 -20.95 0.53
CA PRO A 10 -8.22 -20.60 1.27
C PRO A 10 -8.43 -19.42 2.25
N PHE A 11 -9.46 -18.61 2.04
CA PHE A 11 -9.83 -17.50 2.91
C PHE A 11 -11.31 -17.14 2.69
N ARG A 12 -11.97 -16.71 3.78
CA ARG A 12 -13.39 -16.28 3.75
C ARG A 12 -13.57 -14.82 3.41
N THR A 13 -12.55 -13.99 3.64
CA THR A 13 -12.61 -12.54 3.45
C THR A 13 -11.35 -12.08 2.76
N VAL A 14 -11.53 -11.31 1.68
CA VAL A 14 -10.45 -10.64 0.97
C VAL A 14 -10.65 -9.14 1.15
N TYR A 15 -9.69 -8.50 1.80
CA TYR A 15 -9.67 -7.04 1.94
C TYR A 15 -8.69 -6.47 0.91
N LEU A 16 -9.22 -5.72 -0.05
CA LEU A 16 -8.42 -5.06 -1.09
C LEU A 16 -8.24 -3.59 -0.70
N HIS A 17 -7.05 -3.23 -0.25
CA HIS A 17 -6.68 -1.83 -0.04
C HIS A 17 -6.38 -1.16 -1.38
N GLY A 18 -6.54 0.17 -1.44
CA GLY A 18 -6.16 0.94 -2.62
C GLY A 18 -4.64 0.98 -2.83
N LEU A 19 -4.25 1.48 -3.99
CA LEU A 19 -2.86 1.64 -4.38
C LEU A 19 -2.26 2.91 -3.77
N ILE A 20 -0.95 2.87 -3.57
CA ILE A 20 -0.17 4.07 -3.33
C ILE A 20 0.21 4.66 -4.69
N ARG A 21 -0.03 5.95 -4.84
CA ARG A 21 0.31 6.76 -5.99
C ARG A 21 1.41 7.75 -5.60
N ASP A 22 2.19 8.18 -6.58
CA ASP A 22 3.15 9.26 -6.38
C ASP A 22 2.46 10.63 -6.33
N GLU A 23 3.25 11.70 -6.22
CA GLU A 23 2.80 13.10 -6.21
C GLU A 23 2.06 13.53 -7.47
N HIS A 24 2.26 12.84 -8.59
CA HIS A 24 1.55 13.07 -9.86
C HIS A 24 0.29 12.20 -9.99
N GLY A 25 -0.02 11.38 -9.00
CA GLY A 25 -1.14 10.46 -9.02
C GLY A 25 -0.89 9.20 -9.85
N GLU A 26 0.34 8.93 -10.28
CA GLU A 26 0.65 7.68 -10.98
C GLU A 26 0.81 6.54 -9.99
N LYS A 27 0.35 5.34 -10.36
CA LYS A 27 0.58 4.14 -9.53
C LYS A 27 2.07 3.96 -9.29
N MET A 28 2.44 3.89 -8.01
CA MET A 28 3.79 3.58 -7.56
C MET A 28 4.19 2.17 -8.02
N SER A 29 5.29 2.05 -8.76
CA SER A 29 5.76 0.77 -9.27
C SER A 29 7.24 0.79 -9.65
N LYS A 30 7.92 -0.35 -9.46
CA LYS A 30 9.35 -0.47 -9.80
C LYS A 30 9.63 -0.15 -11.27
N LEU A 31 8.73 -0.57 -12.18
CA LEU A 31 8.88 -0.34 -13.61
C LEU A 31 8.86 1.15 -13.97
N ARG A 32 8.05 1.96 -13.26
CA ARG A 32 8.00 3.41 -13.45
C ARG A 32 9.11 4.15 -12.72
N GLY A 33 9.87 3.48 -11.86
CA GLY A 33 10.95 4.10 -11.08
C GLY A 33 10.47 5.08 -10.01
N ASN A 34 9.16 5.20 -9.77
CA ASN A 34 8.55 6.17 -8.86
C ASN A 34 8.30 5.58 -7.45
N VAL A 35 9.09 4.58 -7.03
CA VAL A 35 8.94 3.93 -5.73
C VAL A 35 9.67 4.71 -4.64
N ILE A 36 8.97 5.02 -3.55
CA ILE A 36 9.58 5.57 -2.34
C ILE A 36 10.14 4.42 -1.50
N ASN A 37 11.36 4.60 -0.98
CA ASN A 37 11.95 3.67 -0.02
C ASN A 37 11.32 3.89 1.36
N PRO A 38 10.61 2.89 1.94
CA PRO A 38 9.96 3.07 3.23
C PRO A 38 10.97 3.29 4.36
N THR A 39 12.20 2.78 4.24
CA THR A 39 13.24 2.96 5.26
C THR A 39 13.68 4.43 5.34
N GLU A 40 13.73 5.12 4.21
CA GLU A 40 14.05 6.55 4.17
C GLU A 40 12.94 7.36 4.83
N ALA A 41 11.67 7.05 4.53
CA ALA A 41 10.53 7.70 5.18
C ALA A 41 10.48 7.44 6.70
N ILE A 42 10.84 6.23 7.14
CA ILE A 42 10.94 5.90 8.57
C ILE A 42 12.07 6.70 9.25
N ASN A 43 13.22 6.82 8.60
CA ASN A 43 14.33 7.60 9.15
C ASN A 43 14.03 9.11 9.20
N GLU A 44 13.25 9.62 8.24
CA GLU A 44 12.90 11.04 8.13
C GLU A 44 11.74 11.43 9.08
N TYR A 45 10.68 10.63 9.14
CA TYR A 45 9.43 10.98 9.83
C TYR A 45 9.06 10.08 11.01
N GLY A 46 9.71 8.92 11.14
CA GLY A 46 9.40 7.90 12.14
C GLY A 46 8.37 6.86 11.67
N VAL A 47 8.45 5.66 12.26
CA VAL A 47 7.59 4.52 11.90
C VAL A 47 6.11 4.78 12.18
N ASP A 48 5.80 5.43 13.29
CA ASP A 48 4.40 5.69 13.67
C ASP A 48 3.77 6.76 12.80
N ALA A 49 4.53 7.79 12.41
CA ALA A 49 4.06 8.79 11.45
C ALA A 49 3.73 8.15 10.10
N LEU A 50 4.61 7.28 9.58
CA LEU A 50 4.38 6.56 8.33
C LEU A 50 3.13 5.67 8.42
N ARG A 51 3.00 4.87 9.47
CA ARG A 51 1.84 3.98 9.66
C ARG A 51 0.55 4.77 9.80
N PHE A 52 0.58 5.86 10.56
CA PHE A 52 -0.58 6.73 10.74
C PHE A 52 -1.02 7.31 9.40
N ALA A 53 -0.11 7.93 8.65
CA ALA A 53 -0.42 8.52 7.34
C ALA A 53 -1.02 7.52 6.34
N LEU A 54 -0.51 6.28 6.32
CA LEU A 54 -1.03 5.23 5.43
C LEU A 54 -2.40 4.72 5.89
N ALA A 55 -2.58 4.47 7.19
CA ALA A 55 -3.82 3.91 7.73
C ALA A 55 -4.97 4.92 7.81
N SER A 56 -4.67 6.20 8.08
CA SER A 56 -5.69 7.26 8.20
C SER A 56 -6.20 7.72 6.84
N ASN A 57 -5.38 7.64 5.78
CA ASN A 57 -5.77 8.02 4.43
C ASN A 57 -6.24 6.82 3.58
N SER A 58 -6.10 5.58 4.06
CA SER A 58 -6.59 4.40 3.36
C SER A 58 -8.09 4.18 3.61
N THR A 59 -8.94 5.01 3.01
CA THR A 59 -10.35 4.63 2.87
C THR A 59 -10.42 3.36 2.00
N PRO A 60 -11.13 2.30 2.43
CA PRO A 60 -11.18 1.04 1.68
C PRO A 60 -11.53 1.25 0.21
N GLY A 61 -10.71 0.69 -0.68
CA GLY A 61 -10.90 0.80 -2.14
C GLY A 61 -10.44 2.11 -2.79
N ASN A 62 -10.07 3.14 -2.02
CA ASN A 62 -9.54 4.39 -2.57
C ASN A 62 -8.01 4.39 -2.57
N ASP A 63 -7.44 4.94 -3.64
CA ASP A 63 -6.00 5.13 -3.74
C ASP A 63 -5.55 6.36 -2.93
N ILE A 64 -4.30 6.32 -2.47
CA ILE A 64 -3.67 7.41 -1.75
C ILE A 64 -2.49 7.96 -2.56
N SER A 65 -2.43 9.29 -2.73
CA SER A 65 -1.24 9.93 -3.29
C SER A 65 -0.28 10.28 -2.16
N LEU A 66 0.97 9.81 -2.28
CA LEU A 66 2.04 10.05 -1.33
C LEU A 66 3.19 10.70 -2.09
N GLY A 67 3.45 11.97 -1.79
CA GLY A 67 4.58 12.74 -2.32
C GLY A 67 5.46 13.23 -1.18
N LYS A 68 6.70 13.62 -1.50
CA LYS A 68 7.39 14.60 -0.65
C LYS A 68 6.74 15.94 -0.98
N GLY A 69 6.23 16.64 0.03
CA GLY A 69 5.48 17.90 -0.17
C GLY A 69 6.26 18.96 -0.93
#